data_AF-A0A7S0Z1B7-F1
#
_entry.id   AF-A0A7S0Z1B7-F1
#
_cell.length_a   1.000
_cell.length_b   1.000
_cell.length_c   1.000
_cell.angle_alpha   90.00
_cell.angle_beta   90.00
_cell.angle_gamma   90.00
#
_symmetry.space_group_name_H-M   'P 1'
#
loop_
_entity.id
_entity.type
_entity.pdbx_description
1 polymer ?
#
loop_
_entity_poly.entity_id
_entity_poly.type
_entity_poly.pdbx_seq_one_letter_code
_entity_poly.pdbx_strand_id
1 'polypeptide(L)'
;MTQHFAQVLEQNGLIEERTSKQVYSVDDGRFLPDRYVEGTCPTCGFEKARGDQCDNCGRLLDPVDLIDPYSSVSGSKNIEIRDTNHLYLLQTQMQDKIRDWVNSKGAQWPGLAVSIANKWLDEGLIARAITRDLSWGVPVLDADGNPRP
;
A
#
# COMPACT_ATOMS: atom_id res chain seq x y z
N MET A 1 7.99 14.98 15.01
CA MET A 1 7.67 13.66 15.59
C MET A 1 7.63 12.56 14.53
N THR A 2 6.79 12.64 13.48
CA THR A 2 6.73 11.62 12.40
C THR A 2 8.08 11.36 11.74
N GLN A 3 8.80 12.42 11.36
CA GLN A 3 10.13 12.30 10.75
C GLN A 3 11.14 11.61 11.68
N HIS A 4 11.07 11.87 12.99
CA HIS A 4 11.91 11.20 13.97
C HIS A 4 11.65 9.69 14.01
N PHE A 5 10.38 9.26 13.97
CA PHE A 5 10.07 7.82 13.88
C PHE A 5 10.61 7.19 12.60
N ALA A 6 10.46 7.85 11.45
CA ALA A 6 10.99 7.35 10.18
C ALA A 6 12.52 7.18 10.23
N GLN A 7 13.24 8.18 10.75
CA GLN A 7 14.69 8.14 10.91
C GLN A 7 15.14 7.01 11.85
N VAL A 8 14.45 6.82 12.98
CA VAL A 8 14.78 5.73 13.91
C VAL A 8 14.55 4.37 13.25
N LEU A 9 13.45 4.18 12.52
CA LEU A 9 13.18 2.93 11.80
C LEU A 9 14.25 2.64 10.74
N GLU A 10 14.65 3.65 9.97
CA GLU A 10 15.69 3.54 8.96
C GLU A 10 17.06 3.19 9.58
N GLN A 11 17.45 3.87 10.66
CA GLN A 11 18.69 3.57 11.40
C GLN A 11 18.73 2.15 11.97
N ASN A 12 17.57 1.55 12.24
CA ASN A 12 17.45 0.16 12.69
C ASN A 12 17.31 -0.84 11.52
N GLY A 13 17.44 -0.41 10.27
CA GLY A 13 17.33 -1.28 9.09
C GLY A 13 15.92 -1.84 8.88
N LEU A 14 14.90 -1.16 9.39
CA LEU A 14 13.49 -1.59 9.30
C LEU A 14 12.77 -0.95 8.10
N ILE A 15 13.46 -0.21 7.26
CA ILE A 15 12.92 0.43 6.06
C ILE A 15 13.70 -0.03 4.83
N GLU A 16 12.99 -0.32 3.75
CA GLU A 16 13.56 -0.64 2.43
C GLU A 16 12.84 0.15 1.35
N GLU A 17 13.56 0.65 0.35
CA GLU A 17 12.97 1.26 -0.84
C GLU A 17 12.67 0.21 -1.90
N ARG A 18 11.44 0.21 -2.45
CA ARG A 18 11.06 -0.68 -3.54
C ARG A 18 10.37 0.10 -4.65
N THR A 19 10.68 -0.27 -5.89
CA THR A 19 9.99 0.22 -7.08
C THR A 19 8.76 -0.63 -7.35
N SER A 20 7.62 0.03 -7.55
CA SER A 20 6.36 -0.59 -7.97
C SER A 20 5.77 0.14 -9.17
N LYS A 21 4.95 -0.56 -9.94
CA LYS A 21 4.18 0.06 -11.02
C LYS A 21 2.86 0.58 -10.47
N GLN A 22 2.53 1.83 -10.78
CA GLN A 22 1.23 2.43 -10.45
C GLN A 22 0.66 3.16 -11.65
N VAL A 23 -0.67 3.28 -11.64
CA VAL A 23 -1.43 4.00 -12.65
C VAL A 23 -1.28 5.49 -12.43
N TYR A 24 -0.89 6.23 -13.47
CA TYR A 24 -0.76 7.67 -13.49
C TYR A 24 -1.74 8.27 -14.49
N SER A 25 -2.52 9.24 -14.04
CA SER A 25 -3.37 10.04 -14.93
C SER A 25 -2.60 11.28 -15.36
N VAL A 26 -2.31 11.36 -16.66
CA VAL A 26 -1.55 12.47 -17.25
C VAL A 26 -2.32 13.78 -17.11
N ASP A 27 -3.63 13.74 -17.32
CA ASP A 27 -4.49 14.92 -17.26
C ASP A 27 -4.74 15.39 -15.81
N ASP A 28 -4.76 14.46 -14.84
CA ASP A 28 -4.86 14.81 -13.41
C ASP A 28 -3.50 15.17 -12.79
N GLY A 29 -2.40 14.91 -13.50
CA GLY A 29 -1.04 15.15 -13.03
C GLY A 29 -0.65 14.37 -11.78
N ARG A 30 -1.22 13.17 -11.55
CA ARG A 30 -1.00 12.39 -10.33
C ARG A 30 -1.14 10.88 -10.52
N PHE A 31 -0.54 10.13 -9.59
CA PHE A 31 -0.82 8.70 -9.41
C PHE A 31 -2.24 8.50 -8.87
N LEU A 32 -2.92 7.46 -9.37
CA LEU A 32 -4.27 7.09 -8.99
C LEU A 32 -4.23 5.88 -8.06
N PRO A 33 -4.69 6.03 -6.81
CA PRO A 33 -5.05 4.89 -5.97
C PRO A 33 -6.01 3.95 -6.70
N ASP A 34 -5.94 2.65 -6.42
CA ASP A 34 -6.68 1.59 -7.13
C ASP A 34 -8.18 1.87 -7.25
N ARG A 35 -8.80 2.41 -6.17
CA ARG A 35 -10.23 2.77 -6.15
C ARG A 35 -10.63 3.87 -7.14
N TYR A 36 -9.66 4.64 -7.64
CA TYR A 36 -9.87 5.73 -8.58
C TYR A 36 -9.52 5.34 -10.02
N VAL A 37 -9.14 4.08 -10.24
CA VAL A 37 -8.99 3.48 -11.55
C VAL A 37 -10.20 2.61 -11.80
N GLU A 38 -10.94 2.92 -12.86
CA GLU A 38 -12.03 2.08 -13.34
C GLU A 38 -11.75 1.65 -14.78
N GLY A 39 -12.33 0.53 -15.19
CA GLY A 39 -12.20 0.04 -16.54
C GLY A 39 -12.95 -1.26 -16.75
N THR A 40 -12.64 -1.94 -17.84
CA THR A 40 -13.31 -3.18 -18.20
C THR A 40 -12.62 -4.38 -17.55
N CYS A 41 -13.41 -5.22 -16.85
CA CYS A 41 -12.91 -6.43 -16.22
C CYS A 41 -12.36 -7.41 -17.29
N PRO A 42 -11.09 -7.83 -17.19
CA PRO A 42 -10.50 -8.76 -18.17
C PRO A 42 -11.10 -10.17 -18.11
N THR A 43 -11.82 -10.51 -17.03
CA THR A 43 -12.40 -11.84 -16.85
C THR A 43 -13.84 -11.95 -17.34
N CYS A 44 -14.69 -10.95 -17.07
CA CYS A 44 -16.12 -11.03 -17.36
C CYS A 44 -16.65 -9.91 -18.28
N GLY A 45 -15.80 -8.97 -18.70
CA GLY A 45 -16.17 -7.88 -19.59
C GLY A 45 -17.00 -6.76 -18.94
N PHE A 46 -17.12 -6.73 -17.61
CA PHE A 46 -17.84 -5.65 -16.92
C PHE A 46 -17.09 -4.31 -17.04
N GLU A 47 -17.68 -3.34 -17.72
CA GLU A 47 -17.04 -2.07 -18.14
C GLU A 47 -16.70 -1.08 -17.01
N LYS A 48 -17.22 -1.31 -15.80
CA LYS A 48 -17.03 -0.43 -14.63
C LYS A 48 -16.39 -1.17 -13.46
N ALA A 49 -15.48 -2.11 -13.76
CA ALA A 49 -14.71 -2.77 -12.73
C ALA A 49 -13.73 -1.77 -12.09
N ARG A 50 -13.61 -1.84 -10.77
CA ARG A 50 -12.66 -1.01 -10.01
C ARG A 50 -11.31 -1.71 -10.01
N GLY A 51 -10.25 -0.92 -9.89
CA GLY A 51 -8.88 -1.42 -9.91
C GLY A 51 -8.56 -2.46 -8.84
N ASP A 52 -9.28 -2.48 -7.73
CA ASP A 52 -9.11 -3.44 -6.63
C ASP A 52 -10.07 -4.65 -6.71
N GLN A 53 -11.22 -4.50 -7.35
CA GLN A 53 -12.28 -5.51 -7.38
C GLN A 53 -13.26 -5.30 -8.55
N CYS A 54 -13.68 -6.41 -9.17
CA CYS A 54 -14.85 -6.42 -10.04
C CYS A 54 -16.14 -6.64 -9.23
N ASP A 55 -17.05 -5.68 -9.25
CA ASP A 55 -18.34 -5.79 -8.54
C ASP A 55 -19.31 -6.80 -9.20
N ASN A 56 -19.06 -7.22 -10.45
CA ASN A 56 -19.90 -8.19 -11.16
C ASN A 56 -19.51 -9.65 -10.87
N CYS A 57 -18.22 -10.00 -10.95
CA CYS A 57 -17.76 -11.38 -10.74
C CYS A 57 -17.05 -11.60 -9.39
N GLY A 58 -16.85 -10.54 -8.59
CA GLY A 58 -16.24 -10.60 -7.26
C GLY A 58 -14.72 -10.84 -7.25
N ARG A 59 -14.07 -10.88 -8.43
CA ARG A 59 -12.63 -11.12 -8.55
C ARG A 59 -11.83 -9.90 -8.08
N LEU A 60 -10.77 -10.14 -7.31
CA LEU A 60 -9.75 -9.14 -7.00
C LEU A 60 -8.95 -8.82 -8.26
N LEU A 61 -8.76 -7.54 -8.52
CA LEU A 61 -8.05 -7.04 -9.69
C LEU A 61 -6.84 -6.22 -9.25
N ASP A 62 -5.93 -6.00 -10.20
CA ASP A 62 -4.93 -4.95 -10.12
C ASP A 62 -5.29 -3.87 -11.15
N PRO A 63 -5.16 -2.57 -10.85
CA PRO A 63 -5.43 -1.50 -11.80
C PRO A 63 -4.71 -1.66 -13.14
N VAL A 64 -3.52 -2.27 -13.16
CA VAL A 64 -2.75 -2.49 -14.41
C VAL A 64 -3.35 -3.58 -15.31
N ASP A 65 -4.23 -4.42 -14.77
CA ASP A 65 -4.89 -5.51 -15.50
C ASP A 65 -6.22 -5.09 -16.15
N LEU A 66 -6.73 -3.89 -15.83
CA LEU A 66 -7.97 -3.37 -16.40
C LEU A 66 -7.81 -3.08 -17.89
N ILE A 67 -8.83 -3.46 -18.67
CA ILE A 67 -8.92 -3.10 -20.09
C ILE A 67 -9.52 -1.69 -20.19
N ASP A 68 -8.94 -0.84 -21.03
CA ASP A 68 -9.35 0.56 -21.22
C ASP A 68 -9.52 1.34 -19.88
N PRO A 69 -8.48 1.37 -19.03
CA PRO A 69 -8.57 2.03 -17.73
C PRO A 69 -8.77 3.54 -17.89
N TYR A 70 -9.50 4.13 -16.95
CA TYR A 70 -9.75 5.56 -16.88
C TYR A 70 -9.79 6.04 -15.43
N SER A 71 -9.52 7.34 -15.24
CA SER A 71 -9.63 8.02 -13.96
C SER A 71 -11.10 8.19 -13.61
N SER A 72 -11.58 7.59 -12.51
CA SER A 72 -12.95 7.85 -12.05
C SER A 72 -13.13 9.24 -11.44
N VAL A 73 -12.04 9.98 -11.22
CA VAL A 73 -12.08 11.35 -10.69
C VAL A 73 -12.39 12.36 -11.79
N SER A 74 -11.72 12.26 -12.94
CA SER A 74 -11.88 13.22 -14.05
C SER A 74 -12.54 12.64 -15.30
N GLY A 75 -12.66 11.31 -15.40
CA GLY A 75 -13.06 10.60 -16.61
C GLY A 75 -11.94 10.49 -17.64
N SER A 76 -10.72 10.94 -17.34
CA SER A 76 -9.60 10.87 -18.29
C SER A 76 -9.22 9.43 -18.62
N LYS A 77 -9.04 9.15 -19.91
CA LYS A 77 -8.48 7.90 -20.44
C LYS A 77 -6.98 8.00 -20.74
N ASN A 78 -6.37 9.17 -20.48
CA ASN A 78 -4.95 9.41 -20.71
C ASN A 78 -4.14 8.85 -19.53
N ILE A 79 -4.10 7.51 -19.48
CA ILE A 79 -3.56 6.74 -18.38
C ILE A 79 -2.24 6.09 -18.80
N GLU A 80 -1.23 6.20 -17.93
CA GLU A 80 0.07 5.56 -18.10
C GLU A 80 0.41 4.69 -16.90
N ILE A 81 1.14 3.60 -17.12
CA ILE A 81 1.75 2.83 -16.04
C ILE A 81 3.16 3.38 -15.83
N ARG A 82 3.42 3.97 -14.65
CA ARG A 82 4.72 4.54 -14.30
C ARG A 82 5.32 3.79 -13.12
N ASP A 83 6.64 3.71 -13.12
CA ASP A 83 7.38 3.24 -11.96
C ASP A 83 7.37 4.34 -10.88
N THR A 84 7.09 3.94 -9.65
CA THR A 84 7.18 4.78 -8.45
C THR A 84 7.94 4.06 -7.36
N ASN A 85 8.71 4.80 -6.57
CA ASN A 85 9.45 4.26 -5.44
C ASN A 85 8.70 4.55 -4.16
N HIS A 86 8.62 3.56 -3.29
CA HIS A 86 8.07 3.73 -1.95
C HIS A 86 8.98 3.10 -0.91
N LEU A 87 8.94 3.67 0.28
CA LEU A 87 9.56 3.06 1.46
C LEU A 87 8.60 2.04 2.06
N TYR A 88 9.13 0.87 2.41
CA TYR A 88 8.42 -0.24 3.00
C TYR A 88 8.93 -0.50 4.42
N LEU A 89 8.02 -0.57 5.38
CA LEU A 89 8.30 -1.03 6.72
C LEU A 89 8.46 -2.56 6.72
N LEU A 90 9.65 -3.03 7.11
CA LEU A 90 10.01 -4.44 7.19
C LEU A 90 9.50 -5.07 8.49
N GLN A 91 8.19 -5.04 8.72
CA GLN A 91 7.56 -5.68 9.87
C GLN A 91 7.79 -7.20 9.94
N THR A 92 8.17 -7.81 8.82
CA THR A 92 8.71 -9.19 8.74
C THR A 92 9.81 -9.42 9.78
N GLN A 93 10.73 -8.47 9.94
CA GLN A 93 11.86 -8.57 10.87
C GLN A 93 11.45 -8.44 12.35
N MET A 94 10.24 -7.94 12.62
CA MET A 94 9.74 -7.71 13.97
C MET A 94 8.79 -8.82 14.44
N GLN A 95 8.48 -9.80 13.59
CA GLN A 95 7.45 -10.80 13.85
C GLN A 95 7.67 -11.56 15.16
N ASP A 96 8.88 -12.08 15.40
CA ASP A 96 9.18 -12.86 16.60
C ASP A 96 9.07 -12.00 17.87
N LYS A 97 9.58 -10.77 17.81
CA LYS A 97 9.47 -9.82 18.92
C LYS A 97 8.01 -9.46 19.23
N ILE A 98 7.17 -9.30 18.19
CA ILE A 98 5.74 -9.05 18.35
C ILE A 98 5.06 -10.29 18.92
N ARG A 99 5.41 -11.49 18.47
CA ARG A 99 4.92 -12.76 19.00
C ARG A 99 5.20 -12.90 20.49
N ASP A 100 6.43 -12.64 20.90
CA ASP A 100 6.83 -12.70 22.31
C ASP A 100 6.05 -11.70 23.15
N TRP A 101 5.84 -10.49 22.62
CA TRP A 101 5.03 -9.48 23.29
C TRP A 101 3.57 -9.91 23.44
N VAL A 102 2.94 -10.41 22.37
CA VAL A 102 1.57 -10.96 22.40
C VAL A 102 1.46 -12.11 23.39
N ASN A 103 2.44 -13.02 23.44
CA ASN A 103 2.46 -14.12 24.41
C ASN A 103 2.57 -13.61 25.85
N SER A 104 3.36 -12.57 26.09
CA SER A 104 3.58 -12.01 27.44
C SER A 104 2.41 -11.18 27.97
N LYS A 105 1.61 -10.56 27.10
CA LYS A 105 0.53 -9.61 27.48
C LYS A 105 -0.87 -10.09 27.12
N GLY A 106 -0.99 -10.99 26.14
CA GLY A 106 -2.26 -11.39 25.54
C GLY A 106 -3.25 -11.99 26.53
N ALA A 107 -2.78 -12.60 27.63
CA ALA A 107 -3.65 -13.12 28.68
C ALA A 107 -4.59 -12.07 29.30
N GLN A 108 -4.25 -10.78 29.21
CA GLN A 108 -5.05 -9.67 29.74
C GLN A 108 -6.02 -9.07 28.69
N TRP A 109 -5.97 -9.54 27.44
CA TRP A 109 -6.79 -9.01 26.36
C TRP A 109 -8.03 -9.88 26.12
N PRO A 110 -9.06 -9.35 25.43
CA PRO A 110 -10.15 -10.18 24.94
C PRO A 110 -9.63 -11.33 24.08
N GLY A 111 -10.12 -12.56 24.32
CA GLY A 111 -9.64 -13.76 23.62
C GLY A 111 -9.72 -13.68 22.09
N LEU A 112 -10.72 -12.97 21.56
CA LEU A 112 -10.84 -12.71 20.12
C LEU A 112 -9.67 -11.88 19.57
N ALA A 113 -9.22 -10.85 20.31
CA ALA A 113 -8.12 -10.00 19.88
C ALA A 113 -6.80 -10.80 19.82
N VAL A 114 -6.55 -11.65 20.82
CA VAL A 114 -5.37 -12.54 20.86
C VAL A 114 -5.42 -13.54 19.70
N SER A 115 -6.58 -14.13 19.45
CA SER A 115 -6.78 -15.08 18.34
C SER A 115 -6.49 -14.44 16.98
N ILE A 116 -7.01 -13.22 16.73
CA ILE A 116 -6.75 -12.48 15.50
C ILE A 116 -5.26 -12.12 15.39
N ALA A 117 -4.64 -11.63 16.47
CA ALA A 117 -3.22 -11.30 16.45
C ALA A 117 -2.35 -12.52 16.12
N ASN A 118 -2.63 -13.67 16.74
CA ASN A 118 -1.91 -14.90 16.47
C ASN A 118 -2.12 -15.38 15.04
N LYS A 119 -3.35 -15.32 14.50
CA LYS A 119 -3.63 -15.66 13.11
C LYS A 119 -2.74 -14.86 12.15
N TRP A 120 -2.66 -13.54 12.31
CA TRP A 120 -1.85 -12.67 11.44
C TRP A 120 -0.35 -12.99 11.54
N LEU A 121 0.13 -13.30 12.74
CA LEU A 121 1.52 -13.68 12.94
C LEU A 121 1.82 -15.09 12.40
N ASP A 122 0.84 -16.01 12.40
CA ASP A 122 0.96 -17.37 11.86
C ASP A 122 0.98 -17.36 10.33
N GLU A 123 0.20 -16.48 9.69
CA GLU A 123 0.22 -16.23 8.25
C GLU A 123 1.53 -15.58 7.77
N GLY A 124 2.24 -14.91 8.69
CA GLY A 124 3.46 -14.19 8.40
C GLY A 124 3.20 -12.71 8.12
N LEU A 125 3.85 -11.84 8.88
CA LEU A 125 3.83 -10.41 8.64
C LEU A 125 4.54 -10.09 7.32
N ILE A 126 3.93 -9.25 6.49
CA ILE A 126 4.50 -8.81 5.21
C ILE A 126 4.95 -7.35 5.29
N ALA A 127 5.95 -6.98 4.49
CA ALA A 127 6.38 -5.58 4.40
C ALA A 127 5.24 -4.68 3.86
N ARG A 128 5.13 -3.45 4.39
CA ARG A 128 4.04 -2.52 4.04
C ARG A 128 4.60 -1.17 3.58
N ALA A 129 4.09 -0.66 2.46
CA ALA A 129 4.45 0.67 1.97
C ALA A 129 3.96 1.77 2.93
N ILE A 130 4.87 2.62 3.40
CA ILE A 130 4.62 3.71 4.35
C ILE A 130 4.69 5.11 3.71
N THR A 131 5.06 5.21 2.43
CA THR A 131 5.04 6.47 1.66
C THR A 131 3.98 6.45 0.56
N ARG A 132 3.61 7.63 0.07
CA ARG A 132 2.56 7.85 -0.95
C ARG A 132 2.92 9.05 -1.81
N ASP A 133 2.64 8.95 -3.11
CA ASP A 133 2.80 10.06 -4.06
C ASP A 133 1.66 11.08 -3.92
N LEU A 134 1.74 11.93 -2.90
CA LEU A 134 0.74 12.95 -2.60
C LEU A 134 1.36 14.34 -2.57
N SER A 135 0.63 15.32 -3.09
CA SER A 135 1.02 16.74 -3.03
C SER A 135 0.81 17.37 -1.65
N TRP A 136 0.07 16.71 -0.76
CA TRP A 136 -0.25 17.20 0.59
C TRP A 136 -0.01 16.12 1.63
N GLY A 137 0.77 16.44 2.66
CA GLY A 137 1.14 15.51 3.74
C GLY A 137 2.41 15.94 4.47
N VAL A 138 3.00 15.01 5.22
CA VAL A 138 4.32 15.18 5.84
C VAL A 138 5.39 14.78 4.83
N PRO A 139 6.37 15.64 4.51
CA PRO A 139 7.42 15.28 3.58
C PRO A 139 8.31 14.18 4.14
N VAL A 140 8.65 13.21 3.28
CA VAL A 140 9.62 12.16 3.56
C VAL A 140 11.01 12.72 3.29
N LEU A 141 11.85 12.77 4.32
CA LEU A 141 13.17 13.38 4.24
C LEU A 141 14.26 12.32 4.48
N ASP A 142 15.38 12.45 3.78
CA ASP A 142 16.60 11.71 4.07
C ASP A 142 17.31 12.25 5.34
N ALA A 143 18.48 11.69 5.65
CA ALA A 143 19.28 12.11 6.80
C ALA A 143 19.80 13.56 6.70
N ASP A 144 19.97 14.07 5.48
CA ASP A 144 20.45 15.41 5.18
C ASP A 144 19.29 16.44 5.07
N GLY A 145 18.05 15.97 5.17
CA GLY A 145 16.84 16.78 5.10
C GLY A 145 16.30 17.00 3.69
N ASN A 146 16.80 16.28 2.68
CA ASN A 146 16.29 16.37 1.32
C ASN A 146 15.05 15.48 1.14
N PRO A 147 14.07 15.91 0.31
CA PRO A 147 12.94 15.06 -0.05
C PRO A 147 13.38 13.77 -0.75
N ARG A 148 12.77 12.66 -0.36
CA ARG A 148 12.95 11.34 -0.98
C ARG A 148 11.60 10.63 -1.15
N PRO A 149 11.53 9.51 -1.90
CA PRO A 149 10.29 8.76 -2.11
C PRO A 149 9.67 8.20 -0.83
#